data_AF-A0A953DGD8-F1
#
_entry.id   AF-A0A953DGD8-F1
#
_cell.length_a   1.000
_cell.length_b   1.000
_cell.length_c   1.000
_cell.angle_alpha   90.00
_cell.angle_beta   90.00
_cell.angle_gamma   90.00
#
_symmetry.space_group_name_H-M   'P 1'
#
loop_
_entity.id
_entity.type
_entity.pdbx_description
1 polymer ?
#
loop_
_entity_poly.entity_id
_entity_poly.type
_entity_poly.pdbx_seq_one_letter_code
_entity_poly.pdbx_strand_id
1 'polypeptide(L)' 'MSNTGNTFPEGVSIFSRKVARSGHISYEGRPYFISKALAGRYIRLIVTNNRLIVDTAIPLHKEYQLL' A
#
# COMPACT_ATOMS: atom_id res chain seq x y z
N MET A 1 -1.21 -1.38 33.07
CA MET A 1 -0.68 -1.87 31.78
C MET A 1 -1.80 -1.78 30.76
N SER A 2 -1.91 -0.66 30.03
CA SER A 2 -2.97 -0.47 29.03
C SER A 2 -2.57 -1.17 27.72
N ASN A 3 -3.30 -2.22 27.40
CA ASN A 3 -3.23 -2.89 26.10
C ASN A 3 -3.81 -1.93 25.05
N THR A 4 -2.96 -1.17 24.34
CA THR A 4 -3.36 -0.37 23.18
C THR A 4 -3.66 -1.32 22.03
N GLY A 5 -4.75 -2.07 22.14
CA GLY A 5 -5.35 -2.76 21.00
C GLY A 5 -5.80 -1.68 20.02
N ASN A 6 -5.21 -1.69 18.82
CA ASN A 6 -5.55 -0.79 17.72
C ASN A 6 -7.08 -0.66 17.58
N THR A 7 -7.64 0.39 18.16
CA THR A 7 -9.05 0.71 18.02
C THR A 7 -9.13 1.50 16.72
N PHE A 8 -9.26 0.79 15.60
CA PHE A 8 -9.51 1.45 14.34
C PHE A 8 -10.91 2.07 14.40
N PRO A 9 -11.09 3.32 13.94
CA PRO A 9 -12.42 3.92 13.82
C PRO A 9 -13.35 3.01 13.01
N GLU A 10 -14.64 3.01 13.35
CA GLU A 10 -15.65 2.32 12.53
C GLU A 10 -15.55 2.75 11.06
N GLY A 11 -15.69 1.79 10.14
CA GLY A 11 -15.58 2.04 8.70
C GLY A 11 -14.14 2.00 8.14
N VAL A 12 -13.13 1.67 8.96
CA VAL A 12 -11.76 1.45 8.47
C VAL A 12 -11.50 -0.04 8.20
N SER A 13 -11.12 -0.36 6.98
CA SER A 13 -10.68 -1.71 6.57
C SER A 13 -9.21 -1.70 6.15
N ILE A 14 -8.42 -2.63 6.67
CA ILE A 14 -6.99 -2.72 6.36
C ILE A 14 -6.68 -4.05 5.71
N PHE A 15 -6.03 -3.99 4.55
CA PHE A 15 -5.63 -5.15 3.77
C PHE A 15 -4.12 -5.16 3.55
N SER A 16 -3.50 -6.32 3.76
CA SER A 16 -2.16 -6.56 3.22
C SER A 16 -2.30 -7.18 1.84
N ARG A 17 -1.71 -6.56 0.82
CA ARG A 17 -1.81 -7.03 -0.57
C ARG A 17 -0.45 -6.98 -1.24
N LYS A 18 -0.15 -8.02 -2.02
CA LYS A 18 1.01 -8.04 -2.91
C LYS A 18 0.72 -7.23 -4.17
N VAL A 19 1.57 -6.26 -4.49
CA VAL A 19 1.47 -5.48 -5.73
C VAL A 19 1.79 -6.39 -6.91
N ALA A 20 1.03 -6.25 -8.00
CA ALA A 20 1.26 -7.00 -9.22
C ALA A 20 2.70 -6.81 -9.71
N ARG A 21 3.26 -7.80 -10.41
CA ARG A 21 4.62 -7.68 -11.01
C ARG A 21 4.72 -6.55 -12.03
N SER A 22 3.58 -6.15 -12.61
CA SER A 22 3.48 -4.97 -13.48
C SER A 22 3.49 -3.64 -12.72
N GLY A 23 3.44 -3.65 -11.38
CA GLY A 23 3.38 -2.47 -10.51
C GLY A 23 1.97 -1.92 -10.28
N HIS A 24 0.95 -2.54 -10.87
CA HIS A 24 -0.45 -2.08 -10.71
C HIS A 24 -0.95 -2.33 -9.29
N ILE A 25 -1.56 -1.29 -8.73
CA ILE A 25 -2.27 -1.31 -7.47
C ILE A 25 -3.74 -1.04 -7.78
N SER A 26 -4.59 -2.01 -7.44
CA SER A 26 -6.02 -1.97 -7.65
C SER A 26 -6.77 -2.26 -6.36
N TYR A 27 -7.99 -1.73 -6.27
CA TYR A 27 -8.93 -1.99 -5.20
C TYR A 27 -10.31 -2.23 -5.84
N GLU A 28 -11.04 -3.24 -5.36
CA GLU A 28 -12.35 -3.66 -5.94
C GLU A 28 -12.35 -3.81 -7.47
N GLY A 29 -11.28 -4.40 -8.03
CA GLY A 29 -11.13 -4.61 -9.46
C GLY A 29 -10.79 -3.35 -10.28
N ARG A 30 -10.76 -2.17 -9.66
CA ARG A 30 -10.44 -0.89 -10.31
C ARG A 30 -8.97 -0.53 -10.12
N PRO A 31 -8.23 -0.16 -11.17
CA PRO A 31 -6.86 0.34 -11.04
C PRO A 31 -6.87 1.76 -10.45
N TYR A 32 -5.98 2.04 -9.49
CA TYR A 32 -5.82 3.37 -8.90
C TYR A 32 -4.45 3.98 -9.21
N PHE A 33 -3.38 3.19 -9.15
CA PHE A 33 -2.02 3.69 -9.36
C PHE A 33 -1.08 2.59 -9.88
N ILE A 34 0.03 2.97 -10.49
CA ILE A 34 1.10 2.07 -10.93
C ILE A 34 2.42 2.52 -10.31
N SER A 35 3.09 1.63 -9.57
CA SER A 35 4.45 1.86 -9.09
C SER A 35 5.33 0.65 -9.38
N LYS A 36 6.28 0.80 -10.31
CA LYS A 36 7.26 -0.25 -10.61
C LYS A 36 8.20 -0.52 -9.44
N ALA A 37 8.49 0.49 -8.62
CA ALA A 37 9.31 0.34 -7.41
C ALA A 37 8.66 -0.57 -6.35
N LEU A 38 7.33 -0.70 -6.40
CA LEU A 38 6.57 -1.56 -5.50
C LEU A 38 6.24 -2.92 -6.10
N ALA A 39 6.60 -3.19 -7.35
CA ALA A 39 6.23 -4.43 -8.03
C ALA A 39 6.66 -5.67 -7.23
N GLY A 40 5.69 -6.54 -6.91
CA GLY A 40 5.92 -7.75 -6.13
C GLY A 40 6.14 -7.54 -4.62
N ARG A 41 6.13 -6.29 -4.11
CA ARG A 41 6.19 -6.00 -2.68
C ARG A 41 4.80 -6.10 -2.05
N TYR A 42 4.75 -6.42 -0.76
CA TYR A 42 3.52 -6.30 0.03
C TYR A 42 3.35 -4.86 0.49
N ILE A 43 2.13 -4.36 0.40
CA ILE A 43 1.73 -3.02 0.84
C ILE A 43 0.51 -3.11 1.76
N ARG A 44 0.30 -2.09 2.59
CA ARG A 44 -0.94 -1.93 3.35
C ARG A 44 -1.88 -1.02 2.57
N LEU A 45 -3.09 -1.50 2.31
CA LEU A 45 -4.20 -0.69 1.83
C LEU A 45 -5.10 -0.39 3.02
N ILE A 46 -5.32 0.88 3.30
CA ILE A 46 -6.23 1.35 4.35
C ILE A 46 -7.39 2.02 3.63
N VAL A 47 -8.57 1.42 3.74
CA VAL A 47 -9.81 1.93 3.17
C VAL A 47 -10.59 2.57 4.29
N THR A 48 -11.01 3.80 4.04
CA THR A 48 -11.95 4.56 4.87
C THR A 48 -13.10 5.01 3.98
N ASN A 49 -14.20 5.49 4.55
CA ASN A 49 -15.46 5.85 3.85
C ASN A 49 -15.28 6.38 2.42
N ASN A 50 -14.40 7.36 2.21
CA ASN A 50 -14.20 7.99 0.89
C ASN A 50 -12.74 8.05 0.46
N ARG A 51 -11.84 7.27 1.08
CA ARG A 51 -10.40 7.33 0.79
C ARG A 51 -9.78 5.95 0.79
N LEU A 52 -8.99 5.69 -0.25
CA LEU A 52 -8.03 4.60 -0.30
C LEU A 52 -6.64 5.18 -0.01
N ILE A 53 -6.02 4.73 1.07
CA ILE A 53 -4.65 5.09 1.44
C ILE A 53 -3.75 3.90 1.16
N VAL A 54 -2.70 4.13 0.38
CA VAL A 54 -1.63 3.15 0.15
C VAL A 54 -0.48 3.48 1.10
N ASP A 55 -0.34 2.69 2.17
CA ASP A 55 0.74 2.85 3.13
C ASP A 55 1.93 1.94 2.76
N THR A 56 3.01 2.58 2.32
CA THR A 56 4.22 1.93 1.87
C THR A 56 5.40 2.90 1.86
N ALA A 57 6.58 2.41 2.24
CA ALA A 57 7.83 3.16 2.09
C ALA A 57 8.42 2.91 0.69
N ILE A 58 8.47 3.96 -0.12
CA ILE A 58 9.20 3.98 -1.39
C ILE A 58 10.58 4.56 -1.10
N PRO A 59 11.69 3.83 -1.37
CA PRO A 59 13.02 4.43 -1.29
C PRO A 59 13.09 5.61 -2.26
N LEU A 60 13.35 6.81 -1.73
CA LEU A 60 13.39 8.05 -2.53
C LEU A 60 14.70 8.16 -3.34
N HIS A 61 15.77 7.56 -2.83
CA HIS A 61 17.08 7.52 -3.50
C HIS A 61 17.26 6.16 -4.16
N LYS A 62 17.62 6.19 -5.45
CA LYS A 62 17.97 5.00 -6.21
C LYS A 62 19.22 5.29 -7.02
N GLU A 63 20.31 4.65 -6.64
CA GLU A 63 21.56 4.72 -7.38
C GLU A 63 21.54 3.74 -8.54
N TYR A 64 22.09 4.18 -9.67
CA TYR A 64 22.32 3.35 -10.84
C TYR A 64 23.81 3.36 -11.10
N GLN A 65 24.43 2.18 -11.16
CA GLN A 65 25.77 2.06 -11.72
C GLN A 65 25.68 2.19 -13.23
N LEU A 66 26.44 3.14 -13.77
CA LEU A 66 26.67 3.24 -15.20
C LEU A 66 27.91 2.39 -15.50
N LEU A 67 27.78 1.48 -16.47
CA LEU A 67 28.88 0.75 -17.09
C LEU A 67 29.45 1.57 -18.23
#